data_AF-A0A9E2VVI1-F1
#
_entry.id   AF-A0A9E2VVI1-F1
#
_cell.length_a   1.000
_cell.length_b   1.000
_cell.length_c   1.000
_cell.angle_alpha   90.00
_cell.angle_beta   90.00
_cell.angle_gamma   90.00
#
_symmetry.space_group_name_H-M   'P 1'
#
loop_
_entity.id
_entity.type
_entity.pdbx_description
1 polymer ?
#
loop_
_entity_poly.entity_id
_entity_poly.type
_entity_poly.pdbx_seq_one_letter_code
_entity_poly.pdbx_strand_id
1 'polypeptide(L)'
;MKTQTLSLELLHKMDAYWRAANYLSVGQIYLYDNPLLKRPLTLADVKQMLLGHWGTTPGQNFIYVHLNRVIKKYDLDMIYVSGPGHGGPAVVVNTYLEGTYSEIYPNINQDESGLQKLFKQFSFPGGIPSHASPECPGSIHEGGELGYSLSHSFGAVFDNPDLVVACVVGDGEAETGPLATAWHSNKFLNPATDGAVLPILHLNGYKISNPTILARITREELDQFLRGCGWTPYFVEGHEPGLMHEAMA
;
A
#
# COMPACT_ATOMS: atom_id res chain seq x y z
N MET A 1 9.37 27.67 14.85
CA MET A 1 10.06 26.55 14.18
C MET A 1 9.15 25.35 14.30
N LYS A 2 8.73 24.73 13.18
CA LYS A 2 8.03 23.44 13.26
C LYS A 2 9.03 22.44 13.87
N THR A 3 8.67 21.85 14.99
CA THR A 3 9.43 20.76 15.59
C THR A 3 9.50 19.63 14.56
N GLN A 4 10.70 19.13 14.25
CA GLN A 4 10.84 17.94 13.40
C GLN A 4 10.34 16.72 14.20
N THR A 5 9.43 15.94 13.60
CA THR A 5 8.89 14.73 14.25
C THR A 5 9.86 13.57 14.08
N LEU A 6 10.53 13.48 12.93
CA LEU A 6 11.54 12.47 12.65
C LEU A 6 12.94 12.99 12.99
N SER A 7 13.78 12.10 13.51
CA SER A 7 15.22 12.36 13.49
C SER A 7 15.73 12.26 12.05
N LEU A 8 16.77 13.02 11.71
CA LEU A 8 17.37 13.01 10.38
C LEU A 8 17.78 11.58 9.95
N GLU A 9 18.30 10.79 10.88
CA GLU A 9 18.65 9.39 10.63
C GLU A 9 17.44 8.53 10.28
N LEU A 10 16.34 8.65 11.03
CA LEU A 10 15.12 7.88 10.77
C LEU A 10 14.50 8.30 9.44
N LEU A 11 14.45 9.60 9.16
CA LEU A 11 13.99 10.14 7.88
C LEU A 11 14.77 9.53 6.70
N HIS A 12 16.11 9.52 6.78
CA HIS A 12 16.94 8.91 5.74
C HIS A 12 16.69 7.40 5.56
N LYS A 13 16.53 6.66 6.67
CA LYS A 13 16.24 5.22 6.61
C LYS A 13 14.87 4.93 5.96
N MET A 14 13.85 5.71 6.29
CA MET A 14 12.51 5.57 5.72
C MET A 14 12.48 5.93 4.24
N ASP A 15 13.11 7.03 3.84
CA ASP A 15 13.23 7.42 2.42
C ASP A 15 13.99 6.35 1.61
N ALA A 16 15.09 5.82 2.16
CA ALA A 16 15.84 4.75 1.52
C ALA A 16 15.00 3.48 1.33
N TYR A 17 14.21 3.09 2.34
CA TYR A 17 13.30 1.96 2.24
C TYR A 17 12.21 2.21 1.18
N TRP A 18 11.58 3.39 1.20
CA TRP A 18 10.55 3.75 0.21
C TRP A 18 11.10 3.71 -1.22
N ARG A 19 12.30 4.25 -1.44
CA ARG A 19 12.98 4.22 -2.74
C ARG A 19 13.38 2.80 -3.15
N ALA A 20 13.82 1.96 -2.21
CA ALA A 20 14.10 0.55 -2.48
C ALA A 20 12.83 -0.17 -2.91
N ALA A 21 11.73 -0.04 -2.15
CA ALA A 21 10.43 -0.61 -2.49
C ALA A 21 9.96 -0.17 -3.89
N ASN A 22 10.05 1.12 -4.20
CA ASN A 22 9.71 1.65 -5.53
C ASN A 22 10.58 1.05 -6.64
N TYR A 23 11.90 0.97 -6.43
CA TYR A 23 12.81 0.35 -7.39
C TYR A 23 12.47 -1.11 -7.64
N LEU A 24 12.20 -1.89 -6.58
CA LEU A 24 11.81 -3.28 -6.69
C LEU A 24 10.44 -3.46 -7.38
N SER A 25 9.49 -2.55 -7.15
CA SER A 25 8.20 -2.57 -7.84
C SER A 25 8.35 -2.31 -9.34
N VAL A 26 9.21 -1.37 -9.74
CA VAL A 26 9.56 -1.16 -11.16
C VAL A 26 10.25 -2.42 -11.72
N GLY A 27 11.18 -3.02 -10.97
CA GLY A 27 11.83 -4.26 -11.36
C GLY A 27 10.84 -5.39 -11.66
N GLN A 28 9.83 -5.57 -10.81
CA GLN A 28 8.74 -6.53 -11.05
C GLN A 28 7.96 -6.26 -12.33
N ILE A 29 7.65 -5.00 -12.66
CA ILE A 29 6.84 -4.69 -13.85
C ILE A 29 7.68 -4.85 -15.13
N TYR A 30 8.94 -4.43 -15.11
CA TYR A 30 9.73 -4.23 -16.33
C TYR A 30 10.83 -5.27 -16.55
N LEU A 31 11.50 -5.76 -15.50
CA LEU A 31 12.76 -6.49 -15.66
C LEU A 31 12.57 -8.01 -15.65
N TYR A 32 13.28 -8.65 -16.57
CA TYR A 32 13.46 -10.09 -16.70
C TYR A 32 14.86 -10.55 -16.22
N ASP A 33 15.87 -9.70 -16.38
CA ASP A 33 17.27 -9.93 -15.98
C ASP A 33 17.93 -8.62 -15.49
N ASN A 34 19.17 -8.70 -14.99
CA ASN A 34 19.98 -7.57 -14.54
C ASN A 34 19.30 -6.71 -13.46
N PRO A 35 18.82 -7.34 -12.36
CA PRO A 35 17.94 -6.67 -11.38
C PRO A 35 18.61 -5.50 -10.64
N LEU A 36 19.95 -5.45 -10.61
CA LEU A 36 20.73 -4.39 -9.97
C LEU A 36 21.45 -3.47 -10.95
N LEU A 37 21.19 -3.61 -12.26
CA LEU A 37 21.81 -2.80 -13.32
C LEU A 37 23.35 -2.79 -13.28
N LYS A 38 23.99 -3.92 -12.91
CA LYS A 38 25.45 -4.05 -12.81
C LYS A 38 26.15 -3.91 -14.17
N ARG A 39 25.41 -4.15 -15.25
CA ARG A 39 25.80 -3.84 -16.63
C ARG A 39 24.79 -2.88 -17.25
N PRO A 40 25.15 -2.13 -18.30
CA PRO A 40 24.22 -1.27 -19.02
C PRO A 40 22.93 -2.01 -19.39
N LEU A 41 21.79 -1.35 -19.19
CA LEU A 41 20.47 -1.92 -19.48
C LEU A 41 20.31 -2.11 -20.99
N THR A 42 19.84 -3.29 -21.39
CA THR A 42 19.52 -3.64 -22.77
C THR A 42 18.08 -4.11 -22.90
N LEU A 43 17.52 -4.14 -24.10
CA LEU A 43 16.16 -4.67 -24.32
C LEU A 43 16.00 -6.14 -23.91
N ALA A 44 17.09 -6.92 -23.90
CA ALA A 44 17.08 -8.31 -23.45
C ALA A 44 16.81 -8.44 -21.94
N ASP A 45 17.00 -7.36 -21.17
CA ASP A 45 16.74 -7.31 -19.73
C ASP A 45 15.27 -7.00 -19.42
N VAL A 46 14.52 -6.54 -20.42
CA VAL A 46 13.14 -6.07 -20.27
C VAL A 46 12.16 -7.17 -20.68
N LYS A 47 11.09 -7.34 -19.92
CA LYS A 47 10.01 -8.28 -20.24
C LYS A 47 9.38 -7.92 -21.58
N GLN A 48 9.10 -8.94 -22.39
CA GLN A 48 8.45 -8.78 -23.68
C GLN A 48 6.99 -8.30 -23.56
N MET A 49 6.31 -8.70 -22.48
CA MET A 49 4.98 -8.20 -22.12
C MET A 49 5.10 -7.46 -20.79
N LEU A 50 4.73 -6.18 -20.81
CA LEU A 50 4.74 -5.33 -19.63
C LEU A 50 3.36 -5.40 -18.97
N LEU A 51 3.29 -6.10 -17.84
CA LEU A 51 2.07 -6.33 -17.08
C LEU A 51 2.27 -5.87 -15.64
N GLY A 52 1.27 -5.18 -15.09
CA GLY A 52 1.30 -4.61 -13.75
C GLY A 52 0.88 -3.15 -13.72
N HIS A 53 0.71 -2.62 -12.52
CA HIS A 53 0.25 -1.25 -12.31
C HIS A 53 1.28 -0.45 -11.50
N TRP A 54 1.66 0.71 -12.04
CA TRP A 54 2.54 1.66 -11.36
C TRP A 54 1.75 2.73 -10.58
N GLY A 55 0.60 3.18 -11.10
CA GLY A 55 -0.06 4.42 -10.63
C GLY A 55 -0.32 4.50 -9.12
N THR A 56 -0.77 3.43 -8.48
CA THR A 56 -1.02 3.38 -7.03
C THR A 56 0.22 2.99 -6.20
N THR A 57 1.18 2.31 -6.83
CA THR A 57 2.22 1.53 -6.16
C THR A 57 3.16 2.38 -5.29
N PRO A 58 3.68 3.56 -5.73
CA PRO A 58 4.52 4.41 -4.89
C PRO A 58 3.81 4.98 -3.66
N GLY A 59 2.52 5.30 -3.81
CA GLY A 59 1.70 5.81 -2.71
C GLY A 59 1.48 4.74 -1.65
N GLN A 60 1.20 3.50 -2.08
CA GLN A 60 1.11 2.37 -1.16
C GLN A 60 2.45 2.05 -0.50
N ASN A 61 3.56 2.04 -1.24
CA ASN A 61 4.90 1.88 -0.64
C ASN A 61 5.22 2.96 0.40
N PHE A 62 4.77 4.20 0.15
CA PHE A 62 4.93 5.31 1.09
C PHE A 62 4.10 5.08 2.36
N ILE A 63 2.84 4.69 2.23
CA ILE A 63 1.99 4.34 3.37
C ILE A 63 2.62 3.19 4.16
N TYR A 64 3.04 2.13 3.48
CA TYR A 64 3.60 0.91 4.10
C TYR A 64 4.83 1.21 4.97
N VAL A 65 5.78 2.02 4.50
CA VAL A 65 6.97 2.36 5.32
C VAL A 65 6.61 3.14 6.59
N HIS A 66 5.58 3.99 6.53
CA HIS A 66 5.08 4.73 7.69
C HIS A 66 4.33 3.83 8.67
N LEU A 67 3.57 2.84 8.17
CA LEU A 67 2.95 1.81 8.99
C LEU A 67 4.01 0.96 9.69
N ASN A 68 5.03 0.48 8.95
CA ASN A 68 6.17 -0.24 9.54
C ASN A 68 6.87 0.54 10.65
N ARG A 69 7.01 1.87 10.49
CA ARG A 69 7.55 2.74 11.55
C ARG A 69 6.68 2.71 12.80
N VAL A 70 5.36 2.89 12.69
CA VAL A 70 4.49 2.96 13.87
C VAL A 70 4.28 1.60 14.52
N ILE A 71 4.24 0.51 13.74
CA ILE A 71 4.26 -0.86 14.24
C ILE A 71 5.50 -1.06 15.11
N LYS A 72 6.70 -0.74 14.60
CA LYS A 72 7.94 -0.89 15.38
C LYS A 72 8.03 0.06 16.58
N LYS A 73 7.50 1.27 16.48
CA LYS A 73 7.60 2.27 17.54
C LYS A 73 6.68 1.96 18.72
N TYR A 74 5.50 1.41 18.45
CA TYR A 74 4.45 1.22 19.45
C TYR A 74 4.09 -0.25 19.69
N ASP A 75 4.78 -1.20 19.04
CA ASP A 75 4.54 -2.65 19.15
C ASP A 75 3.08 -3.02 18.84
N LEU A 76 2.58 -2.53 17.70
CA LEU A 76 1.17 -2.68 17.32
C LEU A 76 0.90 -4.02 16.63
N ASP A 77 -0.19 -4.68 16.99
CA ASP A 77 -0.80 -5.71 16.15
C ASP A 77 -1.58 -5.02 15.01
N MET A 78 -1.05 -5.13 13.80
CA MET A 78 -1.59 -4.43 12.64
C MET A 78 -1.55 -5.28 11.38
N ILE A 79 -2.67 -5.29 10.66
CA ILE A 79 -2.72 -5.84 9.29
C ILE A 79 -3.00 -4.75 8.27
N TYR A 80 -2.54 -4.99 7.03
CA TYR A 80 -2.69 -4.07 5.90
C TYR A 80 -3.73 -4.60 4.91
N VAL A 81 -4.71 -3.78 4.56
CA VAL A 81 -5.70 -4.07 3.51
C VAL A 81 -5.46 -3.13 2.33
N SER A 82 -5.12 -3.72 1.18
CA SER A 82 -4.89 -3.01 -0.08
C SER A 82 -6.17 -2.94 -0.91
N GLY A 83 -7.00 -1.91 -0.71
CA GLY A 83 -8.16 -1.66 -1.56
C GLY A 83 -7.82 -1.52 -3.05
N PRO A 84 -6.85 -0.66 -3.45
CA PRO A 84 -6.28 -0.67 -4.80
C PRO A 84 -5.32 -1.86 -4.97
N GLY A 85 -5.86 -3.08 -4.88
CA GLY A 85 -5.12 -4.34 -4.89
C GLY A 85 -4.38 -4.65 -6.20
N HIS A 86 -4.74 -3.98 -7.29
CA HIS A 86 -3.95 -3.96 -8.53
C HIS A 86 -2.52 -3.39 -8.34
N GLY A 87 -2.26 -2.73 -7.20
CA GLY A 87 -0.94 -2.40 -6.66
C GLY A 87 -0.19 -3.58 -6.03
N GLY A 88 -0.42 -4.81 -6.51
CA GLY A 88 0.29 -6.02 -6.06
C GLY A 88 1.81 -5.89 -5.94
N PRO A 89 2.53 -5.16 -6.84
CA PRO A 89 3.95 -4.92 -6.68
C PRO A 89 4.33 -4.29 -5.34
N ALA A 90 3.48 -3.43 -4.75
CA ALA A 90 3.76 -2.80 -3.46
C ALA A 90 3.71 -3.82 -2.31
N VAL A 91 2.69 -4.67 -2.26
CA VAL A 91 2.54 -5.66 -1.19
C VAL A 91 3.65 -6.72 -1.27
N VAL A 92 3.96 -7.19 -2.47
CA VAL A 92 5.04 -8.17 -2.70
C VAL A 92 6.42 -7.63 -2.30
N VAL A 93 6.76 -6.39 -2.66
CA VAL A 93 8.10 -5.85 -2.30
C VAL A 93 8.24 -5.61 -0.80
N ASN A 94 7.16 -5.19 -0.13
CA ASN A 94 7.24 -4.95 1.31
C ASN A 94 7.45 -6.26 2.07
N THR A 95 6.68 -7.29 1.73
CA THR A 95 6.84 -8.64 2.32
C THR A 95 8.20 -9.27 1.97
N TYR A 96 8.78 -8.93 0.82
CA TYR A 96 10.16 -9.33 0.47
C TYR A 96 11.22 -8.56 1.25
N LEU A 97 11.07 -7.25 1.44
CA LEU A 97 12.04 -6.42 2.15
C LEU A 97 12.05 -6.70 3.66
N GLU A 98 10.92 -7.07 4.26
CA GLU A 98 10.86 -7.48 5.66
C GLU A 98 11.36 -8.92 5.90
N GLY A 99 11.41 -9.76 4.86
CA GLY A 99 11.96 -11.12 4.90
C GLY A 99 10.89 -12.23 4.81
N THR A 100 9.65 -11.95 5.20
CA THR A 100 8.54 -12.93 5.22
C THR A 100 8.34 -13.64 3.89
N TYR A 101 8.49 -12.93 2.77
CA TYR A 101 8.35 -13.55 1.45
C TYR A 101 9.39 -14.65 1.21
N SER A 102 10.63 -14.47 1.66
CA SER A 102 11.70 -15.48 1.54
C SER A 102 11.54 -16.62 2.55
N GLU A 103 10.88 -16.39 3.69
CA GLU A 103 10.54 -17.46 4.64
C GLU A 103 9.50 -18.42 4.06
N ILE A 104 8.48 -17.88 3.37
CA ILE A 104 7.42 -18.67 2.73
C ILE A 104 7.88 -19.25 1.38
N TYR A 105 8.70 -18.51 0.63
CA TYR A 105 9.24 -18.89 -0.68
C TYR A 105 10.78 -18.91 -0.68
N PRO A 106 11.42 -19.96 -0.15
CA PRO A 106 12.89 -20.05 0.02
C PRO A 106 13.70 -20.03 -1.28
N ASN A 107 13.04 -20.17 -2.43
CA ASN A 107 13.64 -20.02 -3.75
C ASN A 107 13.83 -18.55 -4.16
N ILE A 108 13.19 -17.61 -3.45
CA ILE A 108 13.23 -16.16 -3.65
C ILE A 108 13.98 -15.51 -2.47
N ASN A 109 15.28 -15.82 -2.35
CA ASN A 109 16.13 -15.32 -1.27
C ASN A 109 16.45 -13.82 -1.38
N GLN A 110 16.90 -13.20 -0.29
CA GLN A 110 17.34 -11.81 -0.25
C GLN A 110 18.76 -11.62 -0.82
N ASP A 111 19.01 -12.12 -2.03
CA ASP A 111 20.23 -11.95 -2.80
C ASP A 111 19.93 -11.57 -4.25
N GLU A 112 20.96 -11.32 -5.07
CA GLU A 112 20.78 -10.91 -6.46
C GLU A 112 20.03 -11.95 -7.32
N SER A 113 20.23 -13.24 -7.04
CA SER A 113 19.57 -14.32 -7.76
C SER A 113 18.09 -14.43 -7.39
N GLY A 114 17.75 -14.27 -6.12
CA GLY A 114 16.38 -14.21 -5.64
C GLY A 114 15.68 -12.96 -6.14
N LEU A 115 16.38 -11.83 -6.21
CA LEU A 115 15.85 -10.59 -6.78
C LEU A 115 15.51 -10.71 -8.26
N GLN A 116 16.38 -11.37 -9.05
CA GLN A 116 16.09 -11.66 -10.45
C GLN A 116 14.82 -12.51 -10.57
N LYS A 117 14.66 -13.55 -9.75
CA LYS A 117 13.47 -14.40 -9.74
C LYS A 117 12.22 -13.64 -9.31
N LEU A 118 12.32 -12.81 -8.27
CA LEU A 118 11.24 -11.93 -7.79
C LEU A 118 10.74 -11.04 -8.92
N PHE A 119 11.65 -10.41 -9.68
CA PHE A 119 11.28 -9.56 -10.81
C PHE A 119 10.64 -10.37 -11.92
N LYS A 120 11.29 -11.47 -12.33
CA LYS A 120 10.83 -12.30 -13.43
C LYS A 120 9.45 -12.91 -13.19
N GLN A 121 9.15 -13.40 -11.98
CA GLN A 121 7.91 -14.14 -11.70
C GLN A 121 6.65 -13.25 -11.67
N PHE A 122 6.79 -11.95 -11.43
CA PHE A 122 5.62 -11.07 -11.33
C PHE A 122 4.87 -10.98 -12.67
N SER A 123 3.57 -11.30 -12.67
CA SER A 123 2.71 -11.29 -13.87
C SER A 123 3.31 -12.03 -15.08
N PHE A 124 3.96 -13.16 -14.81
CA PHE A 124 4.65 -13.97 -15.81
C PHE A 124 4.02 -15.37 -15.91
N PRO A 125 4.04 -16.03 -17.09
CA PRO A 125 3.54 -17.41 -17.20
C PRO A 125 4.22 -18.35 -16.19
N GLY A 126 3.42 -18.97 -15.32
CA GLY A 126 3.90 -19.83 -14.23
C GLY A 126 4.54 -19.09 -13.06
N GLY A 127 4.37 -17.76 -12.99
CA GLY A 127 4.77 -16.91 -11.86
C GLY A 127 3.57 -16.52 -11.00
N ILE A 128 3.62 -15.32 -10.41
CA ILE A 128 2.64 -14.83 -9.44
C ILE A 128 1.65 -13.81 -10.06
N PRO A 129 0.46 -13.63 -9.47
CA PRO A 129 -0.53 -12.66 -9.93
C PRO A 129 -0.07 -11.20 -9.92
N SER A 130 -0.84 -10.34 -10.60
CA SER A 130 -0.62 -8.89 -10.63
C SER A 130 -1.19 -8.12 -9.44
N HIS A 131 -2.08 -8.76 -8.68
CA HIS A 131 -2.81 -8.19 -7.55
C HIS A 131 -2.20 -8.64 -6.22
N ALA A 132 -2.71 -8.09 -5.11
CA ALA A 132 -2.40 -8.56 -3.75
C ALA A 132 -3.08 -9.92 -3.45
N SER A 133 -2.94 -10.89 -4.35
CA SER A 133 -3.66 -12.17 -4.30
C SER A 133 -3.28 -13.01 -3.07
N PRO A 134 -4.04 -14.08 -2.74
CA PRO A 134 -3.86 -14.87 -1.50
C PRO A 134 -2.49 -15.54 -1.35
N GLU A 135 -1.73 -15.69 -2.43
CA GLU A 135 -0.35 -16.19 -2.41
C GLU A 135 0.63 -15.16 -1.82
N CYS A 136 0.28 -13.87 -1.79
CA CYS A 136 1.11 -12.85 -1.18
C CYS A 136 1.01 -12.94 0.35
N PRO A 137 2.12 -13.14 1.10
CA PRO A 137 2.08 -13.18 2.55
C PRO A 137 1.42 -11.94 3.14
N GLY A 138 0.60 -12.13 4.18
CA GLY A 138 -0.14 -11.06 4.84
C GLY A 138 -1.39 -10.56 4.09
N SER A 139 -1.66 -11.01 2.86
CA SER A 139 -2.89 -10.62 2.17
C SER A 139 -4.11 -11.40 2.66
N ILE A 140 -5.13 -10.66 3.09
CA ILE A 140 -6.50 -11.16 3.33
C ILE A 140 -7.53 -10.56 2.36
N HIS A 141 -7.08 -9.68 1.45
CA HIS A 141 -7.91 -8.91 0.56
C HIS A 141 -7.16 -8.65 -0.75
N GLU A 142 -7.60 -9.28 -1.83
CA GLU A 142 -6.92 -9.18 -3.13
C GLU A 142 -7.08 -7.82 -3.82
N GLY A 143 -8.21 -7.14 -3.62
CA GLY A 143 -8.50 -5.82 -4.20
C GLY A 143 -8.54 -5.80 -5.73
N GLY A 144 -8.94 -6.91 -6.35
CA GLY A 144 -9.22 -6.99 -7.79
C GLY A 144 -10.59 -6.42 -8.13
N GLU A 145 -11.66 -7.02 -7.59
CA GLU A 145 -12.97 -6.38 -7.59
C GLU A 145 -13.02 -5.34 -6.45
N LEU A 146 -13.01 -4.08 -6.86
CA LEU A 146 -12.96 -2.91 -5.99
C LEU A 146 -14.27 -2.72 -5.21
N GLY A 147 -14.17 -2.29 -3.94
CA GLY A 147 -15.31 -1.83 -3.15
C GLY A 147 -15.44 -2.43 -1.75
N TYR A 148 -14.68 -3.49 -1.45
CA TYR A 148 -14.85 -4.28 -0.22
C TYR A 148 -13.75 -4.06 0.83
N SER A 149 -12.82 -3.14 0.59
CA SER A 149 -11.67 -2.90 1.47
C SER A 149 -12.11 -2.54 2.90
N LEU A 150 -13.02 -1.57 3.05
CA LEU A 150 -13.54 -1.19 4.37
C LEU A 150 -14.37 -2.28 5.03
N SER A 151 -15.28 -2.95 4.30
CA SER A 151 -16.11 -3.99 4.92
C SER A 151 -15.27 -5.17 5.42
N HIS A 152 -14.25 -5.60 4.66
CA HIS A 152 -13.30 -6.62 5.11
C HIS A 152 -12.50 -6.15 6.33
N SER A 153 -12.08 -4.88 6.33
CA SER A 153 -11.33 -4.31 7.46
C SER A 153 -12.15 -4.27 8.75
N PHE A 154 -13.42 -3.87 8.67
CA PHE A 154 -14.32 -3.89 9.83
C PHE A 154 -14.61 -5.31 10.31
N GLY A 155 -14.84 -6.24 9.39
CA GLY A 155 -15.01 -7.66 9.73
C GLY A 155 -13.79 -8.25 10.46
N ALA A 156 -12.57 -7.82 10.10
CA ALA A 156 -11.35 -8.33 10.72
C ALA A 156 -11.13 -7.83 12.15
N VAL A 157 -11.61 -6.63 12.50
CA VAL A 157 -11.43 -6.05 13.85
C VAL A 157 -12.54 -6.41 14.84
N PHE A 158 -13.68 -6.92 14.38
CA PHE A 158 -14.75 -7.33 15.29
C PHE A 158 -14.29 -8.48 16.19
N ASP A 159 -14.64 -8.39 17.48
CA ASP A 159 -14.20 -9.31 18.53
C ASP A 159 -12.66 -9.43 18.68
N ASN A 160 -11.90 -8.45 18.16
CA ASN A 160 -10.44 -8.44 18.19
C ASN A 160 -9.90 -7.08 18.68
N PRO A 161 -9.95 -6.79 19.99
CA PRO A 161 -9.77 -5.45 20.56
C PRO A 161 -8.37 -4.84 20.37
N ASP A 162 -7.35 -5.67 20.18
CA ASP A 162 -5.97 -5.21 20.05
C ASP A 162 -5.56 -4.99 18.57
N LEU A 163 -6.36 -5.48 17.61
CA LEU A 163 -6.02 -5.40 16.20
C LEU A 163 -6.30 -4.02 15.60
N VAL A 164 -5.33 -3.50 14.86
CA VAL A 164 -5.50 -2.37 13.97
C VAL A 164 -5.51 -2.83 12.51
N VAL A 165 -6.50 -2.41 11.72
CA VAL A 165 -6.48 -2.59 10.27
C VAL A 165 -6.18 -1.27 9.58
N ALA A 166 -5.01 -1.16 8.96
CA ALA A 166 -4.69 -0.07 8.05
C ALA A 166 -5.30 -0.37 6.67
N CYS A 167 -6.41 0.31 6.36
CA CYS A 167 -7.19 0.09 5.14
C CYS A 167 -6.91 1.17 4.11
N VAL A 168 -6.11 0.87 3.10
CA VAL A 168 -5.88 1.80 1.98
C VAL A 168 -7.06 1.70 1.02
N VAL A 169 -7.74 2.82 0.82
CA VAL A 169 -8.92 2.94 -0.02
C VAL A 169 -8.55 3.71 -1.29
N GLY A 170 -8.75 3.13 -2.47
CA GLY A 170 -8.56 3.88 -3.71
C GLY A 170 -9.61 4.98 -3.84
N ASP A 171 -9.24 6.18 -4.27
CA ASP A 171 -10.23 7.24 -4.53
C ASP A 171 -11.18 6.91 -5.69
N GLY A 172 -10.73 6.12 -6.66
CA GLY A 172 -11.61 5.50 -7.66
C GLY A 172 -12.47 4.35 -7.11
N GLU A 173 -11.95 3.58 -6.16
CA GLU A 173 -12.71 2.56 -5.42
C GLU A 173 -13.85 3.22 -4.64
N ALA A 174 -13.61 4.39 -4.06
CA ALA A 174 -14.56 5.15 -3.25
C ALA A 174 -15.83 5.59 -4.00
N GLU A 175 -15.83 5.51 -5.33
CA GLU A 175 -17.01 5.77 -6.16
C GLU A 175 -17.93 4.55 -6.28
N THR A 176 -17.51 3.37 -5.80
CA THR A 176 -18.33 2.15 -5.82
C THR A 176 -19.41 2.20 -4.74
N GLY A 177 -20.57 1.62 -5.02
CA GLY A 177 -21.68 1.52 -4.06
C GLY A 177 -21.29 0.81 -2.74
N PRO A 178 -20.64 -0.37 -2.80
CA PRO A 178 -20.18 -1.08 -1.60
C PRO A 178 -19.28 -0.23 -0.70
N LEU A 179 -18.31 0.50 -1.28
CA LEU A 179 -17.39 1.29 -0.47
C LEU A 179 -18.04 2.55 0.09
N ALA A 180 -18.91 3.20 -0.70
CA ALA A 180 -19.63 4.40 -0.27
C ALA A 180 -20.46 4.14 1.00
N THR A 181 -21.14 2.99 1.09
CA THR A 181 -21.89 2.62 2.30
C THR A 181 -20.99 2.12 3.44
N ALA A 182 -19.85 1.50 3.12
CA ALA A 182 -18.94 0.94 4.12
C ALA A 182 -18.31 1.99 5.06
N TRP A 183 -18.29 3.27 4.70
CA TRP A 183 -17.93 4.37 5.62
C TRP A 183 -18.81 4.47 6.87
N HIS A 184 -20.01 3.87 6.85
CA HIS A 184 -20.90 3.80 8.01
C HIS A 184 -20.62 2.64 8.96
N SER A 185 -19.65 1.77 8.64
CA SER A 185 -19.33 0.59 9.46
C SER A 185 -18.89 0.96 10.89
N ASN A 186 -18.34 2.16 11.08
CA ASN A 186 -17.97 2.71 12.40
C ASN A 186 -19.14 2.86 13.38
N LYS A 187 -20.41 2.81 12.94
CA LYS A 187 -21.57 2.85 13.85
C LYS A 187 -21.86 1.50 14.50
N PHE A 188 -21.28 0.42 13.98
CA PHE A 188 -21.47 -0.94 14.49
C PHE A 188 -20.30 -1.42 15.34
N LEU A 189 -19.16 -0.71 15.27
CA LEU A 189 -17.96 -1.02 16.04
C LEU A 189 -18.10 -0.51 17.48
N ASN A 190 -17.83 -1.40 18.44
CA ASN A 190 -17.72 -1.07 19.85
C ASN A 190 -16.24 -1.09 20.29
N PRO A 191 -15.63 0.07 20.59
CA PRO A 191 -14.20 0.14 20.92
C PRO A 191 -13.82 -0.56 22.23
N ALA A 192 -14.79 -1.05 23.01
CA ALA A 192 -14.52 -1.85 24.20
C ALA A 192 -14.30 -3.34 23.89
N THR A 193 -14.78 -3.83 22.74
CA THR A 193 -14.74 -5.26 22.37
C THR A 193 -14.06 -5.51 21.02
N ASP A 194 -14.04 -4.50 20.16
CA ASP A 194 -13.52 -4.57 18.80
C ASP A 194 -12.24 -3.73 18.68
N GLY A 195 -11.42 -4.07 17.68
CA GLY A 195 -10.21 -3.34 17.33
C GLY A 195 -10.53 -2.02 16.61
N ALA A 196 -9.55 -1.52 15.85
CA ALA A 196 -9.67 -0.24 15.15
C ALA A 196 -9.38 -0.34 13.66
N VAL A 197 -10.22 0.26 12.84
CA VAL A 197 -9.92 0.49 11.42
C VAL A 197 -9.35 1.89 11.24
N LEU A 198 -8.21 1.99 10.56
CA LEU A 198 -7.61 3.23 10.09
C LEU A 198 -7.78 3.33 8.56
N PRO A 199 -8.85 3.99 8.07
CA PRO A 199 -9.01 4.25 6.64
C PRO A 199 -7.98 5.26 6.15
N ILE A 200 -7.31 4.94 5.06
CA ILE A 200 -6.36 5.82 4.37
C ILE A 200 -6.91 6.01 2.95
N LEU A 201 -7.63 7.11 2.72
CA LEU A 201 -8.11 7.47 1.40
C LEU A 201 -6.90 7.87 0.53
N HIS A 202 -6.52 6.98 -0.39
CA HIS A 202 -5.44 7.18 -1.34
C HIS A 202 -5.89 8.11 -2.47
N LEU A 203 -5.96 9.40 -2.15
CA LEU A 203 -6.45 10.47 -3.01
C LEU A 203 -5.40 10.91 -4.05
N ASN A 204 -5.02 9.99 -4.94
CA ASN A 204 -4.01 10.25 -5.98
C ASN A 204 -4.57 11.01 -7.20
N GLY A 205 -5.88 11.24 -7.25
CA GLY A 205 -6.54 12.14 -8.18
C GLY A 205 -7.13 11.48 -9.42
N TYR A 206 -6.86 10.20 -9.66
CA TYR A 206 -7.19 9.52 -10.90
C TYR A 206 -7.54 8.04 -10.70
N LYS A 207 -8.45 7.57 -11.55
CA LYS A 207 -8.66 6.16 -11.87
C LYS A 207 -8.11 5.86 -13.27
N ILE A 208 -8.45 4.72 -13.87
CA ILE A 208 -7.82 4.22 -15.11
C ILE A 208 -7.69 5.29 -16.21
N SER A 209 -8.76 6.05 -16.48
CA SER A 209 -8.75 7.07 -17.56
C SER A 209 -9.58 8.30 -17.24
N ASN A 210 -9.80 8.57 -15.96
CA ASN A 210 -10.60 9.71 -15.50
C ASN A 210 -10.08 10.23 -14.17
N PRO A 211 -10.33 11.49 -13.85
CA PRO A 211 -10.22 11.94 -12.48
C PRO A 211 -11.23 11.26 -11.56
N THR A 212 -11.01 11.36 -10.26
CA THR A 212 -11.91 10.82 -9.23
C THR A 212 -12.79 11.92 -8.62
N ILE A 213 -14.02 11.58 -8.24
CA ILE A 213 -14.99 12.55 -7.70
C ILE A 213 -14.42 13.24 -6.45
N LEU A 214 -13.97 12.44 -5.48
CA LEU A 214 -13.48 12.96 -4.20
C LEU A 214 -12.20 13.80 -4.33
N ALA A 215 -11.43 13.64 -5.41
CA ALA A 215 -10.24 14.45 -5.65
C ALA A 215 -10.53 15.77 -6.38
N ARG A 216 -11.77 15.97 -6.86
CA ARG A 216 -12.18 17.16 -7.63
C ARG A 216 -13.19 18.05 -6.92
N ILE A 217 -13.80 17.57 -5.85
CA ILE A 217 -14.54 18.42 -4.91
C ILE A 217 -13.59 19.29 -4.09
N THR A 218 -14.11 20.32 -3.43
CA THR A 218 -13.30 21.14 -2.55
C THR A 218 -12.85 20.37 -1.31
N ARG A 219 -11.74 20.80 -0.70
CA ARG A 219 -11.28 20.25 0.58
C ARG A 219 -12.34 20.38 1.68
N GLU A 220 -13.11 21.47 1.67
CA GLU A 220 -14.19 21.70 2.63
C GLU A 220 -15.31 20.66 2.46
N GLU A 221 -15.75 20.39 1.23
CA GLU A 221 -16.76 19.36 0.97
C GLU A 221 -16.28 17.96 1.36
N LEU A 222 -15.00 17.64 1.10
CA LEU A 222 -14.43 16.35 1.50
C LEU A 222 -14.35 16.19 3.04
N ASP A 223 -13.93 17.25 3.75
CA ASP A 223 -13.93 17.27 5.22
C ASP A 223 -15.36 17.10 5.77
N GLN A 224 -16.33 17.82 5.23
CA GLN A 224 -17.75 17.70 5.59
C GLN A 224 -18.31 16.30 5.34
N PHE A 225 -18.00 15.68 4.21
CA PHE A 225 -18.41 14.31 3.89
C PHE A 225 -17.88 13.31 4.92
N LEU A 226 -16.57 13.31 5.18
CA LEU A 226 -15.95 12.36 6.12
C LEU A 226 -16.43 12.58 7.56
N ARG A 227 -16.56 13.84 8.00
CA ARG A 227 -17.15 14.18 9.31
C ARG A 227 -18.61 13.78 9.41
N GLY A 228 -19.39 13.96 8.35
CA GLY A 228 -20.78 13.50 8.25
C GLY A 228 -20.89 11.98 8.39
N CYS A 229 -19.89 11.25 7.87
CA CYS A 229 -19.74 9.82 8.11
C CYS A 229 -19.14 9.48 9.50
N GLY A 230 -18.96 10.43 10.41
CA GLY A 230 -18.47 10.19 11.77
C GLY A 230 -16.96 9.95 11.88
N TRP A 231 -16.18 10.40 10.90
CA TRP A 231 -14.71 10.31 10.91
C TRP A 231 -14.06 11.64 11.27
N THR A 232 -12.85 11.58 11.81
CA THR A 232 -11.99 12.76 11.96
C THR A 232 -10.93 12.73 10.86
N PRO A 233 -11.08 13.51 9.77
CA PRO A 233 -10.13 13.47 8.66
C PRO A 233 -8.84 14.20 9.00
N TYR A 234 -7.71 13.61 8.58
CA TYR A 234 -6.38 14.22 8.59
C TYR A 234 -5.86 14.26 7.15
N PHE A 235 -5.28 15.39 6.76
CA PHE A 235 -4.84 15.63 5.38
C PHE A 235 -3.31 15.69 5.32
N VAL A 236 -2.73 14.83 4.48
CA VAL A 236 -1.31 14.83 4.12
C VAL A 236 -1.22 15.03 2.62
N GLU A 237 -0.71 16.19 2.19
CA GLU A 237 -0.71 16.63 0.80
C GLU A 237 0.64 17.26 0.43
N GLY A 238 1.21 16.86 -0.71
CA GLY A 238 2.48 17.39 -1.20
C GLY A 238 3.19 16.45 -2.15
N HIS A 239 4.37 16.85 -2.61
CA HIS A 239 5.18 16.10 -3.59
C HIS A 239 6.65 15.98 -3.19
N GLU A 240 7.14 16.81 -2.27
CA GLU A 240 8.52 16.78 -1.80
C GLU A 240 8.71 15.64 -0.76
N PRO A 241 9.49 14.58 -1.06
CA PRO A 241 9.56 13.39 -0.21
C PRO A 241 9.92 13.66 1.24
N GLY A 242 10.95 14.49 1.48
CA GLY A 242 11.39 14.84 2.84
C GLY A 242 10.30 15.54 3.65
N LEU A 243 9.56 16.47 3.04
CA LEU A 243 8.44 17.16 3.70
C LEU A 243 7.25 16.23 3.92
N MET A 244 7.01 15.29 3.00
CA MET A 244 5.94 14.29 3.12
C MET A 244 6.21 13.26 4.19
N HIS A 245 7.45 12.79 4.33
CA HIS A 245 7.81 11.93 5.45
C HIS A 245 7.58 12.63 6.79
N GLU A 246 7.95 13.90 6.96
CA GLU A 246 7.66 14.66 8.18
C GLU A 246 6.16 14.91 8.39
N ALA A 247 5.39 15.18 7.33
CA ALA A 247 3.96 15.47 7.44
C ALA A 247 3.12 14.23 7.80
N MET A 248 3.52 13.05 7.32
CA MET A 248 2.88 11.77 7.65
C MET A 248 3.32 11.23 9.03
N ALA A 249 4.42 11.76 9.57
CA ALA A 249 5.10 11.25 10.76
C ALA A 249 4.47 11.68 12.09
#